data_AF-A0A8S4QJY1-F1
#
_entry.id   AF-A0A8S4QJY1-F1
#
_cell.length_a   1.000
_cell.length_b   1.000
_cell.length_c   1.000
_cell.angle_alpha   90.00
_cell.angle_beta   90.00
_cell.angle_gamma   90.00
#
_symmetry.space_group_name_H-M   'P 1'
#
loop_
_entity.id
_entity.type
_entity.pdbx_description
1 polymer ?
#
loop_
_entity_poly.entity_id
_entity_poly.type
_entity_poly.pdbx_seq_one_letter_code
_entity_poly.pdbx_strand_id
1 'polypeptide(L)'
;GLDIKDYGDVEIPTRDEPVDVDNMSHLPLVSACNKNLSAKVSQVLKEGRVAVTIGGDHSIGVGTVDGHYKVNEDMILIWVDAHADINTNKTSESGSVHGMPVALLVKELSDYWPYLPTMDWQVPK
;
A
#
# COMPACT_ATOMS: atom_id res chain seq x y z
N GLY A 1 21.92 1.87 -23.29
CA GLY A 1 21.12 0.97 -22.42
C GLY A 1 20.28 1.81 -21.49
N LEU A 2 19.36 1.20 -20.75
CA LEU A 2 18.65 1.87 -19.66
C LEU A 2 19.60 2.08 -18.47
N ASP A 3 19.48 3.21 -17.77
CA ASP A 3 20.16 3.43 -16.48
C ASP A 3 19.38 2.73 -15.37
N ILE A 4 19.84 1.54 -14.97
CA ILE A 4 19.16 0.67 -14.01
C ILE A 4 19.91 0.72 -12.67
N LYS A 5 19.17 0.98 -11.60
CA LYS A 5 19.66 0.88 -10.21
C LYS A 5 18.77 -0.10 -9.45
N ASP A 6 19.39 -1.12 -8.89
CA ASP A 6 18.76 -2.06 -7.97
C ASP A 6 18.77 -1.46 -6.55
N TYR A 7 17.60 -1.40 -5.92
CA TYR A 7 17.42 -0.87 -4.56
C TYR A 7 17.35 -1.97 -3.50
N GLY A 8 17.44 -3.23 -3.93
CA GLY A 8 17.28 -4.40 -3.09
C GLY A 8 15.85 -4.63 -2.63
N ASP A 9 15.69 -5.63 -1.78
CA ASP A 9 14.39 -6.00 -1.21
C ASP A 9 13.95 -5.03 -0.12
N VAL A 10 12.63 -4.84 0.01
CA VAL A 10 12.05 -4.08 1.11
C VAL A 10 12.11 -4.92 2.38
N GLU A 11 12.58 -4.33 3.47
CA GLU A 11 12.63 -4.99 4.77
C GLU A 11 11.20 -5.29 5.29
N ILE A 12 10.96 -6.55 5.59
CA ILE A 12 9.71 -7.03 6.21
C ILE A 12 9.96 -7.20 7.71
N PRO A 13 9.14 -6.59 8.58
CA PRO A 13 9.28 -6.80 10.03
C PRO A 13 9.11 -8.26 10.39
N THR A 14 9.93 -8.75 11.33
CA THR A 14 9.90 -10.14 11.79
C THR A 14 8.83 -10.43 12.83
N ARG A 15 8.13 -9.40 13.32
CA ARG A 15 7.15 -9.52 14.39
C ARG A 15 5.92 -8.69 14.07
N ASP A 16 4.77 -9.34 14.14
CA ASP A 16 3.46 -8.71 13.99
C ASP A 16 3.13 -7.94 15.27
N GLU A 17 2.56 -6.74 15.13
CA GLU A 17 1.90 -6.10 16.27
C GLU A 17 0.65 -6.93 16.63
N PRO A 18 0.35 -7.16 17.92
CA PRO A 18 -0.76 -8.01 18.34
C PRO A 18 -2.09 -7.25 18.23
N VAL A 19 -2.36 -6.67 17.07
CA VAL A 19 -3.53 -5.87 16.76
C VAL A 19 -4.38 -6.65 15.77
N ASP A 20 -5.61 -6.94 16.18
CA ASP A 20 -6.59 -7.61 15.33
C ASP A 20 -7.60 -6.59 14.82
N VAL A 21 -7.82 -6.61 13.51
CA VAL A 21 -8.82 -5.76 12.84
C VAL A 21 -9.79 -6.68 12.14
N ASP A 22 -11.07 -6.53 12.50
CA ASP A 22 -12.13 -7.38 11.99
C ASP A 22 -12.11 -7.43 10.45
N ASN A 23 -12.15 -8.66 9.94
CA ASN A 23 -12.15 -8.99 8.51
C ASN A 23 -10.97 -8.37 7.71
N MET A 24 -9.79 -8.22 8.33
CA MET A 24 -8.55 -7.76 7.68
C MET A 24 -7.35 -8.61 8.09
N SER A 25 -7.21 -9.78 7.47
CA SER A 25 -6.16 -10.76 7.76
C SER A 25 -4.76 -10.17 7.60
N HIS A 26 -3.93 -10.34 8.64
CA HIS A 26 -2.52 -9.93 8.67
C HIS A 26 -2.27 -8.42 8.43
N LEU A 27 -3.27 -7.57 8.71
CA LEU A 27 -3.15 -6.13 8.49
C LEU A 27 -1.90 -5.49 9.11
N PRO A 28 -1.47 -5.79 10.35
CA PRO A 28 -0.32 -5.08 10.92
C PRO A 28 0.99 -5.36 10.16
N LEU A 29 1.24 -6.62 9.76
CA LEU A 29 2.35 -6.98 8.88
C LEU A 29 2.26 -6.32 7.50
N VAL A 30 1.08 -6.35 6.88
CA VAL A 30 0.84 -5.71 5.57
C VAL A 30 1.10 -4.20 5.65
N SER A 31 0.60 -3.56 6.70
CA SER A 31 0.80 -2.13 6.96
C SER A 31 2.27 -1.78 7.13
N ALA A 32 2.99 -2.52 7.97
CA ALA A 32 4.39 -2.25 8.24
C ALA A 32 5.29 -2.47 7.01
N CYS A 33 5.01 -3.49 6.20
CA CYS A 33 5.66 -3.68 4.91
C CYS A 33 5.41 -2.50 3.96
N ASN A 34 4.14 -2.08 3.83
CA ASN A 34 3.77 -0.97 2.96
C ASN A 34 4.32 0.38 3.41
N LYS A 35 4.48 0.60 4.71
CA LYS A 35 5.17 1.78 5.26
C LYS A 35 6.62 1.87 4.78
N ASN A 36 7.35 0.75 4.84
CA ASN A 36 8.73 0.67 4.38
C ASN A 36 8.82 0.83 2.85
N LEU A 37 7.88 0.21 2.12
CA LEU A 37 7.78 0.32 0.67
C LEU A 37 7.49 1.76 0.23
N SER A 38 6.56 2.46 0.89
CA SER A 38 6.26 3.87 0.62
C SER A 38 7.49 4.76 0.78
N ALA A 39 8.27 4.56 1.84
CA ALA A 39 9.52 5.29 2.05
C ALA A 39 10.53 5.01 0.94
N LYS A 40 10.64 3.75 0.48
CA LYS A 40 11.55 3.36 -0.60
C LYS A 40 11.13 3.94 -1.95
N VAL A 41 9.85 3.85 -2.31
CA VAL A 41 9.31 4.43 -3.56
C VAL A 41 9.51 5.94 -3.56
N SER A 42 9.20 6.61 -2.45
CA SER A 42 9.47 8.05 -2.28
C SER A 42 10.95 8.37 -2.52
N GLN A 43 11.87 7.55 -2.02
CA GLN A 43 13.31 7.73 -2.22
C GLN A 43 13.67 7.63 -3.71
N VAL A 44 13.22 6.59 -4.40
CA VAL A 44 13.51 6.37 -5.84
C VAL A 44 13.03 7.56 -6.67
N LEU A 45 11.81 8.03 -6.43
CA LEU A 45 11.25 9.16 -7.18
C LEU A 45 11.98 10.47 -6.88
N LYS A 46 12.39 10.72 -5.63
CA LYS A 46 13.22 11.88 -5.25
C LYS A 46 14.61 11.86 -5.88
N GLU A 47 15.13 10.68 -6.23
CA GLU A 47 16.36 10.53 -7.01
C GLU A 47 16.13 10.77 -8.52
N GLY A 48 14.93 11.19 -8.94
CA GLY A 48 14.59 11.48 -10.34
C GLY A 48 14.43 10.23 -11.20
N ARG A 49 14.14 9.08 -10.58
CA ARG A 49 14.06 7.76 -11.25
C ARG A 49 12.61 7.26 -11.30
N VAL A 50 12.32 6.43 -12.28
CA VAL A 50 11.06 5.67 -12.32
C VAL A 50 11.16 4.49 -11.35
N ALA A 51 10.20 4.37 -10.43
CA ALA A 51 10.12 3.25 -9.50
C ALA A 51 9.44 2.05 -10.18
N VAL A 52 10.13 0.91 -10.20
CA VAL A 52 9.56 -0.39 -10.55
C VAL A 52 9.60 -1.25 -9.31
N THR A 53 8.42 -1.62 -8.80
CA THR A 53 8.29 -2.50 -7.65
C THR A 53 7.91 -3.90 -8.13
N ILE A 54 8.74 -4.88 -7.79
CA ILE A 54 8.42 -6.30 -7.97
C ILE A 54 8.02 -6.78 -6.58
N GLY A 55 6.75 -7.16 -6.41
CA GLY A 55 6.27 -7.56 -5.09
C GLY A 55 5.66 -8.96 -5.07
N GLY A 56 4.94 -9.20 -3.97
CA GLY A 56 4.06 -10.35 -3.78
C GLY A 56 2.64 -10.03 -4.26
N ASP A 57 1.65 -10.20 -3.39
CA ASP A 57 0.24 -9.90 -3.72
C ASP A 57 -0.03 -8.38 -3.85
N HIS A 58 -1.26 -8.03 -4.27
CA HIS A 58 -1.62 -6.66 -4.62
C HIS A 58 -1.70 -5.69 -3.43
N SER A 59 -1.61 -6.17 -2.18
CA SER A 59 -1.59 -5.29 -1.01
C SER A 59 -0.39 -4.33 -1.01
N ILE A 60 0.69 -4.65 -1.73
CA ILE A 60 1.83 -3.74 -1.96
C ILE A 60 1.42 -2.43 -2.65
N GLY A 61 0.27 -2.41 -3.33
CA GLY A 61 -0.26 -1.24 -4.01
C GLY A 61 -0.49 -0.06 -3.07
N VAL A 62 -0.79 -0.32 -1.79
CA VAL A 62 -0.97 0.73 -0.79
C VAL A 62 0.33 1.54 -0.62
N GLY A 63 1.46 0.85 -0.42
CA GLY A 63 2.76 1.47 -0.20
C GLY A 63 3.32 2.10 -1.47
N THR A 64 3.14 1.48 -2.64
CA THR A 64 3.64 2.06 -3.89
C THR A 64 2.92 3.36 -4.27
N VAL A 65 1.60 3.39 -4.15
CA VAL A 65 0.79 4.57 -4.50
C VAL A 65 0.99 5.68 -3.47
N ASP A 66 0.95 5.38 -2.17
CA ASP A 66 1.22 6.40 -1.13
C ASP A 66 2.63 7.00 -1.27
N GLY A 67 3.65 6.17 -1.53
CA GLY A 67 5.02 6.63 -1.74
C GLY A 67 5.17 7.51 -2.98
N HIS A 68 4.41 7.23 -4.04
CA HIS A 68 4.38 8.08 -5.23
C HIS A 68 3.70 9.42 -4.94
N TYR A 69 2.51 9.37 -4.34
CA TYR A 69 1.74 10.56 -4.01
C TYR A 69 2.52 11.54 -3.12
N LYS A 70 3.29 11.03 -2.15
CA LYS A 70 4.19 11.83 -1.29
C LYS A 70 5.25 12.65 -2.04
N VAL A 71 5.51 12.35 -3.31
CA VAL A 71 6.46 13.07 -4.17
C VAL A 71 5.73 13.84 -5.27
N ASN A 72 4.62 13.32 -5.77
CA ASN A 72 3.81 13.94 -6.83
C ASN A 72 2.32 13.76 -6.54
N GLU A 73 1.69 14.81 -6.01
CA GLU A 73 0.26 14.82 -5.67
C GLU A 73 -0.66 14.82 -6.91
N ASP A 74 -0.14 15.16 -8.10
CA ASP A 74 -0.88 15.17 -9.38
C ASP A 74 -0.87 13.81 -10.08
N MET A 75 -0.39 12.74 -9.42
CA MET A 75 -0.34 11.41 -10.02
C MET A 75 -1.73 10.87 -10.35
N ILE A 76 -1.81 10.08 -11.42
CA ILE A 76 -3.01 9.30 -11.75
C ILE A 76 -2.72 7.82 -11.57
N LEU A 77 -3.74 7.07 -11.12
CA LEU A 77 -3.65 5.62 -10.96
C LEU A 77 -4.37 4.91 -12.12
N ILE A 78 -3.64 4.05 -12.83
CA ILE A 78 -4.22 3.12 -13.79
C ILE A 78 -4.11 1.72 -13.18
N TRP A 79 -5.23 1.17 -12.72
CA TRP A 79 -5.30 -0.16 -12.12
C TRP A 79 -5.75 -1.18 -13.16
N VAL A 80 -4.85 -2.07 -13.57
CA VAL A 80 -5.13 -3.12 -14.56
C VAL A 80 -5.09 -4.47 -13.87
N ASP A 81 -6.26 -5.00 -13.55
CA ASP A 81 -6.42 -6.29 -12.89
C ASP A 81 -7.78 -6.89 -13.31
N ALA A 82 -7.96 -8.19 -13.10
CA ALA A 82 -9.28 -8.83 -13.19
C ALA A 82 -10.21 -8.37 -12.06
N HIS A 83 -9.65 -7.93 -10.93
CA HIS A 83 -10.38 -7.49 -9.75
C HIS A 83 -10.25 -5.97 -9.55
N ALA A 84 -11.25 -5.37 -8.91
CA ALA A 84 -11.20 -3.94 -8.59
C ALA A 84 -10.36 -3.63 -7.34
N ASP A 85 -10.08 -4.64 -6.52
CA ASP A 85 -9.28 -4.52 -5.29
C ASP A 85 -9.71 -3.38 -4.35
N ILE A 86 -11.03 -3.16 -4.31
CA ILE A 86 -11.71 -2.05 -3.63
C ILE A 86 -12.66 -2.53 -2.53
N ASN A 87 -12.51 -3.77 -2.05
CA ASN A 87 -13.30 -4.22 -0.91
C ASN A 87 -12.93 -3.44 0.36
N THR A 88 -13.93 -3.22 1.19
CA THR A 88 -13.73 -2.80 2.59
C THR A 88 -13.74 -4.02 3.50
N ASN A 89 -13.38 -3.83 4.76
CA ASN A 89 -13.58 -4.87 5.79
C ASN A 89 -15.07 -5.24 5.98
N LYS A 90 -16.03 -4.44 5.50
CA LYS A 90 -17.46 -4.76 5.56
C LYS A 90 -17.96 -5.54 4.36
N THR A 91 -17.25 -5.51 3.23
CA THR A 91 -17.71 -6.09 1.96
C THR A 91 -16.91 -7.31 1.54
N SER A 92 -15.70 -7.49 2.06
CA SER A 92 -14.88 -8.65 1.76
C SER A 92 -15.50 -9.93 2.31
N GLU A 93 -15.64 -10.95 1.46
CA GLU A 93 -16.07 -12.29 1.89
C GLU A 93 -14.92 -13.13 2.48
N SER A 94 -13.67 -12.76 2.20
CA SER A 94 -12.48 -13.53 2.60
C SER A 94 -11.65 -12.89 3.72
N GLY A 95 -11.83 -11.59 3.93
CA GLY A 95 -11.00 -10.79 4.83
C GLY A 95 -9.55 -10.58 4.36
N SER A 96 -9.20 -11.02 3.15
CA SER A 96 -7.84 -10.87 2.63
C SER A 96 -7.57 -9.42 2.18
N VAL A 97 -6.53 -8.79 2.74
CA VAL A 97 -6.21 -7.37 2.50
C VAL A 97 -5.75 -7.09 1.06
N HIS A 98 -5.26 -8.11 0.33
CA HIS A 98 -4.85 -7.94 -1.08
C HIS A 98 -5.99 -7.48 -2.01
N GLY A 99 -7.25 -7.68 -1.62
CA GLY A 99 -8.43 -7.22 -2.35
C GLY A 99 -9.00 -5.89 -1.84
N MET A 100 -8.27 -5.20 -0.96
CA MET A 100 -8.63 -3.90 -0.38
C MET A 100 -7.70 -2.70 -0.71
N PRO A 101 -6.58 -2.81 -1.45
CA PRO A 101 -5.62 -1.71 -1.55
C PRO A 101 -6.22 -0.43 -2.13
N VAL A 102 -7.10 -0.50 -3.13
CA VAL A 102 -7.75 0.70 -3.70
C VAL A 102 -8.66 1.36 -2.67
N ALA A 103 -9.39 0.55 -1.90
CA ALA A 103 -10.25 1.07 -0.83
C ALA A 103 -9.42 1.88 0.18
N LEU A 104 -8.27 1.34 0.60
CA LEU A 104 -7.36 1.96 1.55
C LEU A 104 -6.67 3.24 1.04
N LEU A 105 -6.71 3.52 -0.26
CA LEU A 105 -6.05 4.67 -0.89
C LEU A 105 -7.00 5.83 -1.18
N VAL A 106 -8.28 5.56 -1.43
CA VAL A 106 -9.24 6.56 -1.93
C VAL A 106 -9.95 7.28 -0.79
N LYS A 107 -9.87 8.62 -0.79
CA LYS A 107 -10.45 9.47 0.25
C LYS A 107 -11.95 9.27 0.46
N GLU A 108 -12.73 9.07 -0.61
CA GLU A 108 -14.18 8.90 -0.55
C GLU A 108 -14.61 7.67 0.27
N LEU A 109 -13.70 6.73 0.53
CA LEU A 109 -13.95 5.55 1.34
C LEU A 109 -13.36 5.65 2.76
N SER A 110 -12.67 6.73 3.10
CA SER A 110 -12.02 6.89 4.42
C SER A 110 -13.00 6.83 5.61
N ASP A 111 -14.27 7.18 5.40
CA ASP A 111 -15.32 7.09 6.43
C ASP A 111 -15.62 5.63 6.87
N TYR A 112 -15.21 4.62 6.10
CA TYR A 112 -15.34 3.21 6.49
C TYR A 112 -14.32 2.81 7.57
N TRP A 113 -13.21 3.55 7.70
CA TRP A 113 -12.17 3.36 8.72
C TRP A 113 -11.68 4.72 9.25
N PRO A 114 -12.48 5.42 10.07
CA PRO A 114 -12.06 6.70 10.68
C PRO A 114 -10.76 6.57 11.49
N TYR A 115 -10.50 5.36 11.98
CA TYR A 115 -9.23 4.94 12.55
C TYR A 115 -8.95 3.50 12.08
N LEU A 116 -7.79 3.29 11.45
CA LEU A 116 -7.30 1.96 11.08
C LEU A 116 -5.96 1.72 11.80
N PRO A 117 -5.93 0.84 12.82
CA PRO A 117 -4.72 0.60 13.58
C PRO A 117 -3.53 0.26 12.69
N THR A 118 -2.34 0.74 13.08
CA THR A 118 -1.05 0.54 12.40
C THR A 118 -0.89 1.26 11.05
N MET A 119 -1.96 1.85 10.51
CA MET A 119 -1.96 2.53 9.20
C MET A 119 -1.80 4.05 9.31
N ASP A 120 -1.45 4.59 10.49
CA ASP A 120 -1.30 6.03 10.77
C ASP A 120 -0.23 6.75 9.93
N TRP A 121 0.57 6.00 9.17
CA TRP A 121 1.65 6.50 8.31
C TRP A 121 1.19 6.95 6.92
N GLN A 122 -0.07 6.67 6.57
CA GLN A 122 -0.69 7.04 5.30
C GLN A 122 -2.01 7.78 5.53
N VAL A 123 -2.41 8.59 4.56
CA VAL A 123 -3.69 9.31 4.58
C VAL A 123 -4.31 9.13 3.21
N PRO A 124 -5.50 8.49 3.10
CA PRO A 124 -6.20 8.34 1.82
C PRO A 124 -6.41 9.69 1.11
N LYS A 125 -6.32 9.69 -0.22
CA LYS A 125 -6.30 10.91 -1.05
C LYS A 125 -7.40 10.92 -2.09
#